data_AF-A0AAX2UP61-F1
#
_entry.id   AF-A0AAX2UP61-F1
#
_cell.length_a   1.000
_cell.length_b   1.000
_cell.length_c   1.000
_cell.angle_alpha   90.00
_cell.angle_beta   90.00
_cell.angle_gamma   90.00
#
_symmetry.space_group_name_H-M   'P 1'
#
loop_
_entity.id
_entity.type
_entity.pdbx_description
1 polymer ?
#
loop_
_entity_poly.entity_id
_entity_poly.type
_entity_poly.pdbx_seq_one_letter_code
_entity_poly.pdbx_strand_id
1 'polypeptide(L)'
;MADPKRRLTPGEWAKAESLYESGEFNLEQIAEEFGVHPITVQRHMKANGIEKGSKAAEIKEKVTEKMKDAAEEDASIIAQRIRETKEEHYRLNQAIDKRIVREMVGVESEGRSIATSLGVFKALKTAAETLKLTRENRYTVLGIIDNDTLDDELPTLEVRDMLEEEIESIREQQRLQAEEMGLTTDEGYDDDALEGAE
;
A
#
# COMPACT_ATOMS: atom_id res chain seq x y z
N MET A 1 3.95 -32.51 27.21
CA MET A 1 4.36 -32.72 28.62
C MET A 1 5.77 -32.20 28.77
N ALA A 2 6.00 -31.22 29.65
CA ALA A 2 7.33 -30.67 29.90
C ALA A 2 8.23 -31.71 30.60
N ASP A 3 9.50 -31.81 30.19
CA ASP A 3 10.44 -32.74 30.81
C ASP A 3 11.15 -32.05 31.99
N PRO A 4 10.87 -32.43 33.25
CA PRO A 4 11.38 -31.73 34.43
C PRO A 4 12.90 -31.81 34.59
N LYS A 5 13.61 -32.60 33.77
CA LYS A 5 15.08 -32.72 33.79
C LYS A 5 15.79 -32.03 32.62
N ARG A 6 15.07 -31.46 31.65
CA ARG A 6 15.71 -30.75 30.52
C ARG A 6 16.38 -29.47 31.02
N ARG A 7 17.65 -29.29 30.68
CA ARG A 7 18.42 -28.07 30.95
C ARG A 7 18.60 -27.31 29.63
N LEU A 8 18.19 -26.05 29.62
CA LEU A 8 18.39 -25.17 28.47
C LEU A 8 19.87 -24.82 28.33
N THR A 9 20.31 -24.74 27.08
CA THR A 9 21.62 -24.24 26.68
C THR A 9 21.68 -22.72 26.84
N PRO A 10 22.88 -22.11 26.90
CA PRO A 10 23.02 -20.65 26.97
C PRO A 10 22.31 -19.90 25.83
N GLY A 11 22.29 -20.47 24.61
CA GLY A 11 21.60 -19.88 23.47
C GLY A 11 20.06 -19.96 23.57
N GLU A 12 19.53 -21.06 24.12
CA GLU A 12 18.10 -21.18 24.40
C GLU A 12 17.66 -20.24 25.52
N TRP A 13 18.50 -20.03 26.54
CA TRP A 13 18.25 -19.02 27.57
C TRP A 13 18.24 -17.61 26.99
N ALA A 14 19.22 -17.23 26.17
CA ALA A 14 19.22 -15.91 25.52
C ALA A 14 17.95 -15.67 24.68
N LYS A 15 17.43 -16.71 24.00
CA LYS A 15 16.16 -16.62 23.27
C LYS A 15 14.96 -16.45 24.21
N ALA A 16 14.90 -17.23 25.30
CA ALA A 16 13.85 -17.12 26.30
C ALA A 16 13.83 -15.76 27.01
N GLU A 17 15.01 -15.19 27.28
CA GLU A 17 15.18 -13.86 27.86
C GLU A 17 14.64 -12.79 26.91
N SER A 18 15.04 -12.83 25.64
CA SER A 18 14.54 -11.89 24.62
C SER A 18 13.01 -11.95 24.45
N LEU A 19 12.40 -13.12 24.52
CA LEU A 19 10.95 -13.32 24.42
C LEU A 19 10.20 -12.79 25.65
N TYR A 20 10.84 -12.83 26.83
CA TYR A 20 10.27 -12.29 28.05
C TYR A 20 10.42 -10.76 28.11
N GLU A 21 11.57 -10.24 27.68
CA GLU A 21 11.87 -8.82 27.56
C GLU A 21 11.00 -8.10 26.53
N SER A 22 10.56 -8.80 25.46
CA SER A 22 9.60 -8.25 24.49
C SER A 22 8.20 -8.05 25.08
N GLY A 23 7.86 -8.79 26.15
CA GLY A 23 6.57 -8.72 26.82
C GLY A 23 5.44 -9.46 26.11
N GLU A 24 5.70 -10.03 24.93
CA GLU A 24 4.72 -10.79 24.13
C GLU A 24 4.42 -12.16 24.74
N PHE A 25 5.41 -12.77 25.40
CA PHE A 25 5.29 -14.11 25.97
C PHE A 25 5.21 -14.07 27.49
N ASN A 26 4.36 -14.93 28.05
CA ASN A 26 4.31 -15.18 29.48
C ASN A 26 5.25 -16.35 29.86
N LEU A 27 5.52 -16.51 31.17
CA LEU A 27 6.44 -17.54 31.67
C LEU A 27 5.99 -18.98 31.33
N GLU A 28 4.68 -19.21 31.18
CA GLU A 28 4.10 -20.51 30.86
C GLU A 28 4.29 -20.86 29.38
N GLN A 29 4.11 -19.88 28.48
CA GLN A 29 4.34 -20.01 27.04
C GLN A 29 5.82 -20.21 26.72
N ILE A 30 6.71 -19.51 27.42
CA ILE A 30 8.17 -19.74 27.29
C ILE A 30 8.50 -21.16 27.79
N ALA A 31 7.93 -21.59 28.90
CA ALA A 31 8.15 -22.93 29.42
C ALA A 31 7.65 -24.02 28.46
N GLU A 32 6.51 -23.79 27.78
CA GLU A 32 5.96 -24.67 26.76
C GLU A 32 6.84 -24.73 25.49
N GLU A 33 7.28 -23.57 24.97
CA GLU A 33 8.13 -23.49 23.77
C GLU A 33 9.45 -24.24 23.95
N PHE A 34 10.05 -24.12 25.14
CA PHE A 34 11.34 -24.73 25.45
C PHE A 34 11.22 -26.11 26.12
N GLY A 35 10.00 -26.57 26.40
CA GLY A 35 9.73 -27.88 27.00
C GLY A 35 10.27 -28.05 28.43
N VAL A 36 10.34 -26.97 29.20
CA VAL A 36 10.84 -26.91 30.58
C VAL A 36 9.73 -26.59 31.58
N HIS A 37 10.00 -26.75 32.87
CA HIS A 37 9.03 -26.39 33.91
C HIS A 37 8.96 -24.85 34.11
N PRO A 38 7.76 -24.23 34.25
CA PRO A 38 7.60 -22.79 34.41
C PRO A 38 8.41 -22.17 35.57
N ILE A 39 8.51 -22.87 36.70
CA ILE A 39 9.32 -22.47 37.85
C ILE A 39 10.81 -22.30 37.49
N THR A 40 11.35 -23.14 36.60
CA THR A 40 12.75 -23.05 36.15
C THR A 40 12.99 -21.74 35.38
N VAL A 41 12.04 -21.38 34.51
CA VAL A 41 12.07 -20.11 33.76
C VAL A 41 11.93 -18.93 34.72
N GLN A 42 10.97 -18.96 35.64
CA GLN A 42 10.75 -17.91 36.64
C GLN A 42 12.00 -17.66 37.50
N ARG A 43 12.66 -18.73 37.97
CA ARG A 43 13.87 -18.62 38.78
C ARG A 43 15.03 -18.02 38.00
N HIS A 44 15.16 -18.37 36.73
CA HIS A 44 16.20 -17.83 35.84
C HIS A 44 15.98 -16.33 35.58
N MET A 45 14.77 -15.94 35.17
CA MET A 45 14.44 -14.53 34.90
C MET A 45 14.64 -13.66 36.15
N LYS A 46 14.22 -14.15 37.32
CA LYS A 46 14.43 -13.44 38.60
C LYS A 46 15.91 -13.36 39.00
N ALA A 47 16.70 -14.40 38.76
CA ALA A 47 18.13 -14.41 39.06
C ALA A 47 18.92 -13.43 38.18
N ASN A 48 18.48 -13.24 36.93
CA ASN A 48 19.10 -12.33 35.97
C ASN A 48 18.46 -10.93 35.96
N GLY A 49 17.48 -10.67 36.83
CA GLY A 49 16.84 -9.35 36.96
C GLY A 49 16.01 -8.93 35.73
N ILE A 50 15.50 -9.91 34.98
CA ILE A 50 14.78 -9.66 33.73
C ILE A 50 13.30 -9.48 34.04
N GLU A 51 12.76 -8.33 33.68
CA GLU A 51 11.35 -7.99 33.85
C GLU A 51 10.59 -8.11 32.53
N LYS A 52 9.34 -8.56 32.62
CA LYS A 52 8.46 -8.71 31.46
C LYS A 52 8.28 -7.37 30.77
N GLY A 53 8.57 -7.31 29.47
CA GLY A 53 8.37 -6.10 28.68
C GLY A 53 9.37 -4.97 28.97
N SER A 54 10.46 -5.24 29.70
CA SER A 54 11.51 -4.25 29.99
C SER A 54 12.12 -3.61 28.73
N LYS A 55 12.15 -4.33 27.60
CA LYS A 55 12.61 -3.82 26.30
C LYS A 55 11.49 -3.63 25.29
N ALA A 56 10.22 -3.73 25.69
CA ALA A 56 9.09 -3.60 24.77
C ALA A 56 9.07 -2.25 24.05
N ALA A 57 9.42 -1.15 24.74
CA ALA A 57 9.52 0.18 24.14
C ALA A 57 10.67 0.27 23.12
N GLU A 58 11.85 -0.23 23.47
CA GLU A 58 13.05 -0.23 22.60
C GLU A 58 12.85 -1.13 21.37
N ILE A 59 12.22 -2.29 21.53
CA ILE A 59 11.88 -3.21 20.44
C ILE A 59 10.85 -2.55 19.53
N LYS A 60 9.81 -1.92 20.08
CA LYS A 60 8.81 -1.19 19.30
C LYS A 60 9.46 -0.06 18.49
N GLU A 61 10.34 0.72 19.09
CA GLU A 61 11.07 1.79 18.41
C GLU A 61 11.95 1.25 17.27
N LYS A 62 12.79 0.25 17.53
CA LYS A 62 13.64 -0.38 16.50
C LYS A 62 12.83 -1.04 15.38
N VAL A 63 11.70 -1.64 15.70
CA VAL A 63 10.79 -2.20 14.69
C VAL A 63 10.19 -1.08 13.85
N THR A 64 9.72 0.02 14.47
CA THR A 64 9.19 1.17 13.72
C THR A 64 10.23 1.84 12.84
N GLU A 65 11.48 1.97 13.31
CA GLU A 65 12.59 2.50 12.52
C GLU A 65 12.91 1.59 11.34
N LYS A 66 13.09 0.29 11.56
CA LYS A 66 13.30 -0.68 10.46
C LYS A 66 12.15 -0.73 9.46
N MET A 67 10.90 -0.57 9.92
CA MET A 67 9.74 -0.51 9.03
C MET A 67 9.72 0.77 8.20
N LYS A 68 10.17 1.90 8.76
CA LYS A 68 10.32 3.15 8.01
C LYS A 68 11.44 3.05 6.98
N ASP A 69 12.61 2.57 7.38
CA ASP A 69 13.75 2.37 6.47
C ASP A 69 13.39 1.41 5.34
N ALA A 70 12.75 0.29 5.67
CA ALA A 70 12.26 -0.65 4.66
C ALA A 70 11.22 -0.03 3.73
N ALA A 71 10.29 0.79 4.25
CA ALA A 71 9.31 1.48 3.44
C ALA A 71 9.94 2.54 2.50
N GLU A 72 10.95 3.27 2.98
CA GLU A 72 11.70 4.24 2.16
C GLU A 72 12.54 3.55 1.08
N GLU A 73 13.22 2.45 1.43
CA GLU A 73 14.00 1.65 0.50
C GLU A 73 13.10 0.98 -0.55
N ASP A 74 11.97 0.39 -0.14
CA ASP A 74 10.98 -0.20 -1.05
C ASP A 74 10.40 0.85 -2.00
N ALA A 75 10.06 2.04 -1.50
CA ALA A 75 9.55 3.12 -2.34
C ALA A 75 10.59 3.58 -3.38
N SER A 76 11.86 3.68 -2.97
CA SER A 76 12.98 4.02 -3.87
C SER A 76 13.19 2.95 -4.95
N ILE A 77 13.19 1.67 -4.55
CA ILE A 77 13.34 0.52 -5.46
C ILE A 77 12.18 0.46 -6.46
N ILE A 78 10.94 0.66 -5.99
CA ILE A 78 9.76 0.69 -6.85
C ILE A 78 9.90 1.83 -7.87
N ALA A 79 10.21 3.06 -7.42
CA ALA A 79 10.39 4.19 -8.32
C ALA A 79 11.50 3.97 -9.37
N GLN A 80 12.60 3.31 -8.98
CA GLN A 80 13.65 2.92 -9.91
C GLN A 80 13.15 1.90 -10.94
N ARG A 81 12.51 0.81 -10.49
CA ARG A 81 11.96 -0.23 -11.37
C ARG A 81 10.93 0.32 -12.34
N ILE A 82 10.10 1.28 -11.91
CA ILE A 82 9.13 1.97 -12.77
C ILE A 82 9.86 2.70 -13.91
N ARG A 83 10.89 3.50 -13.58
CA ARG A 83 11.67 4.23 -14.59
C ARG A 83 12.37 3.28 -15.56
N GLU A 84 13.01 2.24 -15.04
CA GLU A 84 13.69 1.22 -15.85
C GLU A 84 12.72 0.49 -16.77
N THR A 85 11.53 0.12 -16.27
CA THR A 85 10.49 -0.53 -17.07
C THR A 85 10.02 0.38 -18.21
N LYS A 86 9.77 1.67 -17.93
CA LYS A 86 9.38 2.66 -18.95
C LYS A 86 10.45 2.76 -20.05
N GLU A 87 11.71 2.90 -19.65
CA GLU A 87 12.84 3.04 -20.56
C GLU A 87 13.10 1.76 -21.38
N GLU A 88 13.01 0.58 -20.76
CA GLU A 88 13.20 -0.70 -21.44
C GLU A 88 12.11 -0.91 -22.51
N HIS A 89 10.84 -0.72 -22.16
CA HIS A 89 9.74 -0.86 -23.13
C HIS A 89 9.83 0.19 -24.24
N TYR A 90 10.28 1.41 -23.95
CA TYR A 90 10.56 2.42 -24.97
C TYR A 90 11.63 1.94 -25.97
N ARG A 91 12.76 1.41 -25.48
CA ARG A 91 13.83 0.88 -26.34
C ARG A 91 13.39 -0.33 -27.17
N LEU A 92 12.62 -1.25 -26.57
CA LEU A 92 12.11 -2.42 -27.27
C LEU A 92 11.14 -2.04 -28.39
N ASN A 93 10.22 -1.11 -28.12
CA ASN A 93 9.32 -0.57 -29.15
C ASN A 93 10.10 0.14 -30.26
N GLN A 94 11.07 0.99 -29.90
CA GLN A 94 11.93 1.66 -30.89
C GLN A 94 12.68 0.66 -31.78
N ALA A 95 13.09 -0.50 -31.24
CA ALA A 95 13.73 -1.55 -32.03
C ALA A 95 12.75 -2.21 -33.03
N ILE A 96 11.49 -2.40 -32.66
CA ILE A 96 10.44 -2.86 -33.57
C ILE A 96 10.17 -1.81 -34.64
N ASP A 97 10.02 -0.54 -34.28
CA ASP A 97 9.76 0.55 -35.23
C ASP A 97 10.87 0.64 -36.29
N LYS A 98 12.13 0.59 -35.85
CA LYS A 98 13.29 0.57 -36.76
C LYS A 98 13.26 -0.64 -37.71
N ARG A 99 12.78 -1.80 -37.26
CA ARG A 99 12.65 -3.00 -38.11
C ARG A 99 11.50 -2.86 -39.11
N ILE A 100 10.36 -2.29 -38.70
CA ILE A 100 9.23 -2.00 -39.60
C ILE A 100 9.68 -1.04 -40.70
N VAL A 101 10.32 0.07 -40.33
CA VAL A 101 10.82 1.07 -41.29
C VAL A 101 11.84 0.44 -42.23
N ARG A 102 12.79 -0.36 -41.72
CA ARG A 102 13.77 -1.04 -42.56
C ARG A 102 13.12 -1.98 -43.57
N GLU A 103 12.13 -2.77 -43.16
CA GLU A 103 11.44 -3.68 -44.07
C GLU A 103 10.66 -2.90 -45.13
N MET A 104 9.99 -1.82 -44.74
CA MET A 104 9.23 -0.96 -45.67
C MET A 104 10.14 -0.32 -46.73
N VAL A 105 11.27 0.27 -46.30
CA VAL A 105 12.26 0.84 -47.21
C VAL A 105 12.90 -0.23 -48.09
N GLY A 106 13.16 -1.42 -47.55
CA GLY A 106 13.69 -2.56 -48.32
C GLY A 106 12.74 -3.00 -49.43
N VAL A 107 11.43 -3.04 -49.16
CA VAL A 107 10.40 -3.35 -50.16
C VAL A 107 10.40 -2.31 -51.30
N GLU A 108 10.47 -1.02 -50.96
CA GLU A 108 10.45 0.07 -51.93
C GLU A 108 11.75 0.16 -52.75
N SER A 109 12.91 0.08 -52.09
CA SER A 109 14.22 0.24 -52.73
C SER A 109 14.69 -0.96 -53.53
N GLU A 110 14.32 -2.19 -53.13
CA GLU A 110 14.70 -3.43 -53.81
C GLU A 110 13.63 -3.87 -54.84
N GLY A 111 12.53 -3.11 -54.96
CA GLY A 111 11.42 -3.42 -55.87
C GLY A 111 10.69 -4.72 -55.53
N ARG A 112 10.72 -5.16 -54.26
CA ARG A 112 10.00 -6.35 -53.81
C ARG A 112 8.50 -6.07 -53.74
N SER A 113 7.68 -7.11 -53.91
CA SER A 113 6.24 -6.98 -53.68
C SER A 113 5.94 -6.94 -52.18
N ILE A 114 5.05 -6.03 -51.76
CA ILE A 114 4.53 -5.96 -50.39
C ILE A 114 3.95 -7.31 -49.94
N ALA A 115 3.38 -8.08 -50.88
CA ALA A 115 2.83 -9.41 -50.57
C ALA A 115 3.89 -10.37 -50.01
N THR A 116 5.15 -10.24 -50.44
CA THR A 116 6.26 -11.06 -49.97
C THR A 116 6.70 -10.70 -48.56
N SER A 117 6.60 -9.42 -48.16
CA SER A 117 6.95 -8.95 -46.81
C SER A 117 5.80 -8.98 -45.81
N LEU A 118 4.57 -9.33 -46.23
CA LEU A 118 3.39 -9.37 -45.37
C LEU A 118 3.58 -10.28 -44.13
N GLY A 119 4.29 -11.40 -44.28
CA GLY A 119 4.62 -12.29 -43.18
C GLY A 119 5.48 -11.62 -42.11
N VAL A 120 6.44 -10.78 -42.54
CA VAL A 120 7.33 -10.02 -41.65
C VAL A 120 6.54 -8.95 -40.90
N PHE A 121 5.69 -8.18 -41.58
CA PHE A 121 4.85 -7.18 -40.93
C PHE A 121 3.87 -7.80 -39.92
N LYS A 122 3.29 -8.95 -40.24
CA LYS A 122 2.44 -9.70 -39.28
C LYS A 122 3.24 -10.15 -38.05
N ALA A 123 4.44 -10.69 -38.24
CA ALA A 123 5.31 -11.07 -37.13
C ALA A 123 5.69 -9.87 -36.25
N LEU A 124 6.02 -8.72 -36.84
CA LEU A 124 6.33 -7.49 -36.11
C LEU A 124 5.12 -6.93 -35.38
N LYS A 125 3.91 -7.00 -35.98
CA LYS A 125 2.65 -6.65 -35.32
C LYS A 125 2.42 -7.54 -34.09
N THR A 126 2.53 -8.85 -34.23
CA THR A 126 2.36 -9.79 -33.11
C THR A 126 3.42 -9.56 -32.03
N ALA A 127 4.65 -9.23 -32.40
CA ALA A 127 5.69 -8.86 -31.44
C ALA A 127 5.34 -7.58 -30.66
N ALA A 128 4.82 -6.55 -31.34
CA ALA A 128 4.37 -5.31 -30.70
C ALA A 128 3.18 -5.56 -29.77
N GLU A 129 2.20 -6.36 -30.18
CA GLU A 129 1.05 -6.77 -29.34
C GLU A 129 1.51 -7.55 -28.11
N THR A 130 2.49 -8.44 -28.26
CA THR A 130 3.08 -9.17 -27.13
C THR A 130 3.79 -8.22 -26.17
N LEU A 131 4.55 -7.25 -26.69
CA LEU A 131 5.21 -6.24 -25.85
C LEU A 131 4.21 -5.39 -25.08
N LYS A 132 3.08 -5.02 -25.70
CA LYS A 132 1.97 -4.32 -25.02
C LYS A 132 1.46 -5.13 -23.84
N LEU A 133 1.14 -6.41 -24.05
CA LEU A 133 0.65 -7.30 -22.98
C LEU A 133 1.68 -7.46 -21.84
N THR A 134 2.96 -7.63 -22.18
CA THR A 134 4.02 -7.74 -21.16
C THR A 134 4.21 -6.47 -20.36
N ARG A 135 4.04 -5.29 -20.99
CA ARG A 135 4.08 -3.99 -20.30
C ARG A 135 2.91 -3.87 -19.32
N GLU A 136 1.69 -4.16 -19.77
CA GLU A 136 0.48 -4.11 -18.93
C GLU A 136 0.64 -5.03 -17.71
N ASN A 137 1.06 -6.28 -17.92
CA ASN A 137 1.32 -7.21 -16.81
C ASN A 137 2.37 -6.68 -15.83
N ARG A 138 3.47 -6.09 -16.32
CA ARG A 138 4.51 -5.49 -15.47
C ARG A 138 3.98 -4.29 -14.69
N TYR A 139 3.14 -3.46 -15.29
CA TYR A 139 2.54 -2.30 -14.63
C TYR A 139 1.58 -2.72 -13.52
N THR A 140 0.75 -3.74 -13.77
CA THR A 140 -0.11 -4.35 -12.74
C THR A 140 0.71 -4.91 -11.59
N VAL A 141 1.81 -5.65 -11.86
CA VAL A 141 2.68 -6.20 -10.81
C VAL A 141 3.38 -5.10 -10.01
N LEU A 142 3.77 -4.00 -10.65
CA LEU A 142 4.39 -2.85 -9.99
C LEU A 142 3.39 -1.94 -9.28
N GLY A 143 2.09 -2.24 -9.33
CA GLY A 143 1.04 -1.41 -8.74
C GLY A 143 0.87 -0.04 -9.43
N ILE A 144 1.42 0.11 -10.64
CA ILE A 144 1.17 1.27 -11.48
C ILE A 144 -0.18 1.03 -12.16
N ILE A 145 -1.26 1.34 -11.46
CA ILE A 145 -2.52 1.62 -12.15
C ILE A 145 -2.25 2.95 -12.86
N ASP A 146 -2.40 3.00 -14.19
CA ASP A 146 -2.29 4.26 -14.92
C ASP A 146 -3.23 5.26 -14.23
N ASN A 147 -2.68 6.29 -13.58
CA ASN A 147 -3.47 7.36 -12.96
C ASN A 147 -4.30 8.12 -14.00
N ASP A 148 -4.11 7.88 -15.30
CA ASP A 148 -4.98 8.37 -16.36
C ASP A 148 -6.38 7.74 -16.31
N THR A 149 -6.61 6.70 -15.51
CA THR A 149 -7.97 6.20 -15.18
C THR A 149 -8.50 6.70 -13.84
N LEU A 150 -7.76 7.52 -13.08
CA LEU A 150 -8.33 8.32 -11.98
C LEU A 150 -9.03 9.58 -12.53
N ASP A 151 -9.78 9.42 -13.62
CA ASP A 151 -10.88 10.32 -13.98
C ASP A 151 -12.11 9.91 -13.14
N ASP A 152 -11.87 9.56 -11.87
CA ASP A 152 -12.89 9.29 -10.86
C ASP A 152 -13.57 10.63 -10.59
N GLU A 153 -14.59 10.92 -11.40
CA GLU A 153 -15.74 11.78 -11.15
C GLU A 153 -15.62 12.55 -9.84
N LEU A 154 -14.81 13.62 -9.84
CA LEU A 154 -14.85 14.58 -8.74
C LEU A 154 -16.30 15.07 -8.70
N PRO A 155 -17.00 14.98 -7.55
CA PRO A 155 -18.38 15.42 -7.48
C PRO A 155 -18.46 16.87 -7.93
N THR A 156 -19.17 17.11 -9.02
CA THR A 156 -19.35 18.45 -9.56
C THR A 156 -20.34 19.19 -8.66
N LEU A 157 -19.90 20.28 -8.04
CA LEU A 157 -20.79 21.17 -7.30
C LEU A 157 -21.69 21.91 -8.30
N GLU A 158 -22.90 21.38 -8.51
CA GLU A 158 -23.91 22.05 -9.31
C GLU A 158 -24.52 23.22 -8.51
N VAL A 159 -23.98 24.43 -8.72
CA VAL A 159 -24.58 25.65 -8.19
C VAL A 159 -25.78 26.01 -9.07
N ARG A 160 -26.98 25.86 -8.53
CA ARG A 160 -28.23 26.26 -9.18
C ARG A 160 -28.90 27.38 -8.39
N ASP A 161 -29.45 28.36 -9.10
CA ASP A 161 -30.29 29.39 -8.49
C ASP A 161 -31.65 28.78 -8.16
N MET A 162 -32.01 28.77 -6.88
CA MET A 162 -33.28 28.24 -6.37
C MET A 162 -34.19 29.39 -5.95
N LEU A 163 -35.50 29.24 -6.14
CA LEU A 163 -36.47 30.20 -5.63
C LEU A 163 -36.60 30.08 -4.11
N GLU A 164 -36.95 31.19 -3.45
CA GLU A 164 -37.00 31.28 -1.99
C GLU A 164 -37.97 30.26 -1.35
N GLU A 165 -39.08 29.98 -2.04
CA GLU A 165 -40.05 28.95 -1.65
C GLU A 165 -39.47 27.52 -1.72
N GLU A 166 -38.61 27.25 -2.71
CA GLU A 166 -37.95 25.95 -2.85
C GLU A 166 -36.88 25.75 -1.78
N ILE A 167 -36.17 26.82 -1.42
CA ILE A 167 -35.21 26.83 -0.32
C ILE A 167 -35.92 26.53 1.01
N GLU A 168 -37.06 27.18 1.26
CA GLU A 168 -37.82 26.98 2.50
C GLU A 168 -38.37 25.54 2.61
N SER A 169 -38.83 24.97 1.50
CA SER A 169 -39.30 23.57 1.47
C SER A 169 -38.20 22.57 1.82
N ILE A 170 -36.95 22.83 1.40
CA ILE A 170 -35.80 21.98 1.72
C ILE A 170 -35.42 22.13 3.19
N ARG A 171 -35.45 23.35 3.73
CA ARG A 171 -35.17 23.60 5.15
C ARG A 171 -36.21 22.94 6.05
N GLU A 172 -37.48 22.98 5.66
CA GLU A 172 -38.55 22.31 6.39
C GLU A 172 -38.40 20.78 6.35
N GLN A 173 -38.05 20.21 5.19
CA GLN A 173 -37.75 18.78 5.08
C GLN A 173 -36.54 18.38 5.94
N GLN A 174 -35.48 19.18 5.96
CA GLN A 174 -34.32 18.93 6.82
C GLN A 174 -34.67 19.01 8.31
N ARG A 175 -35.54 19.95 8.70
CA ARG A 175 -36.01 20.10 10.09
C ARG A 175 -36.85 18.89 10.53
N LEU A 176 -37.76 18.41 9.68
CA LEU A 176 -38.55 17.21 9.93
C LEU A 176 -37.68 15.95 10.04
N GLN A 177 -36.66 15.84 9.18
CA GLN A 177 -35.74 14.71 9.17
C GLN A 177 -34.81 14.71 10.40
N ALA A 178 -34.40 15.89 10.88
CA ALA A 178 -33.64 16.05 12.12
C ALA A 178 -34.48 15.70 13.35
N GLU A 179 -35.75 16.10 13.37
CA GLU A 179 -36.71 15.75 14.43
C GLU A 179 -36.98 14.24 14.50
N GLU A 180 -37.12 13.57 13.33
CA GLU A 180 -37.26 12.12 13.23
C GLU A 180 -36.02 11.36 13.72
N MET A 181 -34.82 11.94 13.52
CA MET A 181 -33.55 11.39 14.01
C MET A 181 -33.25 11.75 15.49
N GLY A 182 -34.17 12.43 16.18
CA GLY A 182 -34.02 12.79 17.59
C GLY A 182 -32.99 13.89 17.86
N LEU A 183 -32.57 14.64 16.83
CA LEU A 183 -31.78 15.85 16.99
C LEU A 183 -32.72 17.02 17.26
N THR A 184 -33.06 17.25 18.53
CA THR A 184 -33.77 18.47 18.92
C THR A 184 -32.81 19.65 18.86
N THR A 185 -33.16 20.66 18.07
CA THR A 185 -32.53 21.98 18.01
C THR A 185 -32.78 22.72 19.32
N ASP A 186 -32.01 22.43 20.36
CA ASP A 186 -31.89 23.29 21.53
C ASP A 186 -30.42 23.68 21.71
N GLU A 187 -29.90 24.39 20.72
CA GLU A 187 -28.83 25.35 20.95
C GLU A 187 -29.31 26.66 20.36
N GLY A 188 -29.86 27.52 21.22
CA GLY A 188 -30.12 28.92 20.90
C GLY A 188 -28.82 29.56 20.46
N TYR A 189 -28.71 29.81 19.15
CA TYR A 189 -27.74 30.75 18.62
C TYR A 189 -28.21 32.14 19.06
N ASP A 190 -27.51 32.71 20.04
CA ASP A 190 -27.58 34.12 20.40
C ASP A 190 -27.06 34.92 19.19
N ASP A 191 -27.99 35.50 18.42
CA ASP A 191 -27.74 36.29 17.20
C ASP A 191 -27.31 37.75 17.50
N ASP A 192 -26.67 37.99 18.65
CA ASP A 192 -26.35 39.35 19.13
C ASP A 192 -24.84 39.67 19.15
N ALA A 193 -24.02 38.97 18.36
CA ALA A 193 -22.57 39.18 18.34
C ALA A 193 -22.01 39.86 17.07
N LEU A 194 -22.85 40.49 16.24
CA LEU A 194 -22.39 41.24 15.06
C LEU A 194 -23.13 42.58 14.85
N GLU A 195 -23.19 43.42 15.89
CA GLU A 195 -23.31 44.87 15.68
C GLU A 195 -22.23 45.60 16.49
N GLY A 196 -21.34 46.31 15.78
CA GLY A 196 -20.46 47.31 16.38
C GLY A 196 -18.98 47.17 16.07
N ALA A 197 -18.61 47.18 14.78
CA ALA A 197 -17.27 47.59 14.37
C ALA A 197 -17.37 48.56 13.18
N GLU A 198 -17.79 49.79 13.49
CA GLU A 198 -17.40 51.00 12.74
C GLU A 198 -16.50 51.88 13.63
#